data_AF-A0A7Y4RPP6-F1
#
_entry.id   AF-A0A7Y4RPP6-F1
#
_cell.length_a   1.000
_cell.length_b   1.000
_cell.length_c   1.000
_cell.angle_alpha   90.00
_cell.angle_beta   90.00
_cell.angle_gamma   90.00
#
_symmetry.space_group_name_H-M   'P 1'
#
loop_
_entity.id
_entity.type
_entity.pdbx_description
1 polymer ?
#
loop_
_entity_poly.entity_id
_entity_poly.type
_entity_poly.pdbx_seq_one_letter_code
_entity_poly.pdbx_strand_id
1 'polypeptide(L)'
;MNKPVLGLILGGSLGIVDGLSALVSAPETAPNIFPIVLGSMTKGLVAGLTMGFVARKVNNLTVGIVVGLVVGALLALPIAMMKDPNTGQVYFWEIMLPGSIVGVIVGFATQRYGTRPAPAPTRS
;
A
#
# COMPACT_ATOMS: atom_id res chain seq x y z
N MET A 1 13.10 5.28 -12.63
CA MET A 1 11.73 4.78 -12.97
C MET A 1 10.71 5.84 -12.59
N ASN A 2 9.63 5.99 -13.39
CA ASN A 2 8.59 6.98 -13.11
C ASN A 2 7.94 6.74 -11.74
N LYS A 3 7.81 7.81 -10.93
CA LYS A 3 7.24 7.75 -9.56
C LYS A 3 5.92 6.95 -9.43
N PRO A 4 4.89 7.14 -10.28
CA PRO A 4 3.67 6.32 -10.25
C PRO A 4 3.87 4.85 -10.58
N VAL A 5 4.75 4.53 -11.52
CA VAL A 5 5.04 3.13 -11.91
C VAL A 5 5.76 2.42 -10.77
N LEU A 6 6.75 3.09 -10.16
CA LEU A 6 7.41 2.58 -8.96
C LEU A 6 6.42 2.34 -7.82
N GLY A 7 5.51 3.29 -7.61
CA GLY A 7 4.44 3.17 -6.63
C GLY A 7 3.53 1.96 -6.88
N LEU A 8 3.08 1.75 -8.12
CA LEU A 8 2.24 0.60 -8.49
C LEU A 8 2.95 -0.73 -8.28
N ILE A 9 4.21 -0.85 -8.72
CA ILE A 9 4.97 -2.11 -8.59
C ILE A 9 5.18 -2.44 -7.11
N LEU A 10 5.66 -1.48 -6.33
CA LEU A 10 5.91 -1.69 -4.90
C LEU A 10 4.62 -1.88 -4.11
N GLY A 11 3.60 -1.07 -4.40
CA GLY A 11 2.30 -1.18 -3.75
C GLY A 11 1.63 -2.52 -4.02
N GLY A 12 1.63 -2.99 -5.27
CA GLY A 12 1.08 -4.29 -5.64
C GLY A 12 1.84 -5.46 -5.00
N SER A 13 3.17 -5.47 -5.08
CA SER A 13 3.97 -6.55 -4.50
C SER A 13 3.89 -6.59 -2.97
N LEU A 14 3.99 -5.44 -2.31
CA LEU A 14 3.86 -5.35 -0.86
C LEU A 14 2.43 -5.59 -0.39
N GLY A 15 1.42 -5.26 -1.19
CA GLY A 15 0.02 -5.60 -0.92
C GLY A 15 -0.25 -7.11 -0.95
N ILE A 16 0.46 -7.88 -1.80
CA ILE A 16 0.40 -9.35 -1.74
C ILE A 16 1.03 -9.85 -0.43
N VAL A 17 2.19 -9.31 -0.05
CA VAL A 17 2.86 -9.68 1.21
C VAL A 17 1.99 -9.33 2.44
N ASP A 18 1.31 -8.18 2.41
CA ASP A 18 0.32 -7.78 3.42
C ASP A 18 -0.81 -8.81 3.54
N GLY A 19 -1.42 -9.21 2.42
CA GLY A 19 -2.47 -10.22 2.43
C GLY A 19 -1.98 -11.59 2.92
N LEU A 20 -0.76 -11.98 2.56
CA LEU A 20 -0.15 -13.23 3.03
C LEU A 20 0.22 -13.20 4.51
N SER A 21 0.44 -12.01 5.09
CA SER A 21 0.71 -11.86 6.53
C SER A 21 -0.49 -12.30 7.40
N ALA A 22 -1.69 -12.39 6.82
CA ALA A 22 -2.87 -12.95 7.47
C ALA A 22 -2.68 -14.44 7.82
N LEU A 23 -1.89 -15.22 7.06
CA LEU A 23 -1.60 -16.61 7.39
C LEU A 23 -0.81 -16.77 8.68
N VAL A 24 0.00 -15.76 9.03
CA VAL A 24 0.82 -15.75 10.24
C VAL A 24 0.03 -15.14 11.41
N SER A 25 -0.73 -14.07 11.13
CA SER A 25 -1.41 -13.28 12.17
C SER A 25 -2.78 -13.84 12.56
N ALA A 26 -3.48 -14.47 11.62
CA ALA A 26 -4.80 -15.07 11.81
C ALA A 26 -4.91 -16.39 11.01
N PRO A 27 -4.25 -17.47 11.47
CA PRO A 27 -4.17 -18.75 10.74
C PRO A 27 -5.55 -19.35 10.38
N GLU A 28 -6.57 -19.08 11.19
CA GLU A 28 -7.97 -19.45 10.94
C GLU A 28 -8.55 -18.90 9.62
N THR A 29 -7.96 -17.84 9.07
CA THR A 29 -8.40 -17.22 7.80
C THR A 29 -7.81 -17.88 6.56
N ALA A 30 -6.95 -18.90 6.72
CA ALA A 30 -6.33 -19.63 5.61
C ALA A 30 -7.30 -20.15 4.53
N PRO A 31 -8.51 -20.65 4.86
CA PRO A 31 -9.49 -21.05 3.84
C PRO A 31 -9.95 -19.90 2.93
N ASN A 32 -9.88 -18.66 3.43
CA ASN A 32 -10.28 -17.44 2.74
C ASN A 32 -9.07 -16.57 2.35
N ILE A 33 -7.87 -17.15 2.24
CA ILE A 33 -6.67 -16.36 1.98
C ILE A 33 -6.69 -15.67 0.61
N PHE A 34 -7.32 -16.30 -0.39
CA PHE A 34 -7.39 -15.73 -1.74
C PHE A 34 -8.09 -14.36 -1.79
N PRO A 35 -9.32 -14.19 -1.27
CA PRO A 35 -9.97 -12.87 -1.24
C PRO A 35 -9.23 -11.86 -0.35
N ILE A 36 -8.56 -12.32 0.71
CA ILE A 36 -7.72 -11.45 1.56
C ILE A 36 -6.54 -10.89 0.77
N VAL A 37 -5.79 -11.75 0.08
CA VAL A 37 -4.66 -11.36 -0.76
C VAL A 37 -5.11 -10.45 -1.90
N LEU A 38 -6.23 -10.76 -2.54
CA LEU A 38 -6.78 -9.91 -3.60
C LEU A 38 -7.14 -8.52 -3.06
N GLY A 39 -7.83 -8.44 -1.92
CA GLY A 39 -8.17 -7.17 -1.27
C GLY A 39 -6.94 -6.36 -0.87
N SER A 40 -5.92 -7.02 -0.32
CA SER A 40 -4.66 -6.36 0.05
C SER A 40 -3.80 -5.93 -1.14
N MET A 41 -3.80 -6.69 -2.23
CA MET A 41 -3.19 -6.26 -3.49
C MET A 41 -3.88 -5.01 -4.04
N THR A 42 -5.22 -4.96 -4.05
CA THR A 42 -5.98 -3.78 -4.51
C THR A 42 -5.67 -2.55 -3.65
N LYS A 43 -5.71 -2.67 -2.31
CA LYS A 43 -5.31 -1.59 -1.40
C LYS A 43 -3.88 -1.12 -1.68
N GLY A 44 -2.95 -2.06 -1.85
CA GLY A 44 -1.56 -1.79 -2.16
C GLY A 44 -1.36 -1.06 -3.49
N LEU A 45 -2.07 -1.45 -4.55
CA LEU A 45 -2.03 -0.77 -5.84
C LEU A 45 -2.58 0.66 -5.76
N VAL A 46 -3.70 0.86 -5.05
CA VAL A 46 -4.30 2.19 -4.84
C VAL A 46 -3.37 3.09 -4.02
N ALA A 47 -2.78 2.56 -2.95
CA ALA A 47 -1.78 3.26 -2.15
C ALA A 47 -0.55 3.63 -2.99
N GLY A 48 -0.05 2.68 -3.76
CA GLY A 48 1.06 2.82 -4.71
C GLY A 48 0.86 3.92 -5.72
N LEU A 49 -0.27 3.91 -6.41
CA LEU A 49 -0.64 4.91 -7.39
C LEU A 49 -0.71 6.31 -6.75
N THR A 50 -1.44 6.41 -5.63
CA THR A 50 -1.60 7.66 -4.87
C THR A 50 -0.23 8.22 -4.47
N MET A 51 0.64 7.39 -3.90
CA MET A 51 1.96 7.80 -3.43
C MET A 51 2.88 8.22 -4.57
N GLY A 52 2.89 7.45 -5.66
CA GLY A 52 3.68 7.82 -6.81
C GLY A 52 3.22 9.13 -7.49
N PHE A 53 1.93 9.46 -7.40
CA PHE A 53 1.40 10.74 -7.87
C PHE A 53 1.76 11.90 -6.92
N VAL A 54 1.58 11.70 -5.60
CA VAL A 54 1.99 12.67 -4.58
C VAL A 54 3.48 12.96 -4.69
N ALA A 55 4.32 11.94 -4.83
CA ALA A 55 5.76 12.09 -4.97
C ALA A 55 6.15 12.83 -6.27
N ARG A 56 5.35 12.74 -7.33
CA ARG A 56 5.57 13.52 -8.56
C ARG A 56 5.34 15.02 -8.32
N LYS A 57 4.38 15.39 -7.46
CA LYS A 57 4.02 16.78 -7.19
C LYS A 57 4.82 17.39 -6.04
N VAL A 58 5.08 16.61 -4.99
CA VAL A 58 5.76 17.04 -3.76
C VAL A 58 7.05 16.25 -3.63
N ASN A 59 8.19 16.94 -3.68
CA ASN A 59 9.52 16.33 -3.56
C ASN A 59 10.05 16.47 -2.12
N ASN A 60 9.35 15.88 -1.16
CA ASN A 60 9.71 15.92 0.25
C ASN A 60 9.53 14.53 0.87
N LEU A 61 10.61 13.99 1.43
CA LEU A 61 10.67 12.65 1.99
C LEU A 61 9.77 12.49 3.21
N THR A 62 9.78 13.47 4.12
CA THR A 62 8.92 13.47 5.31
C THR A 62 7.45 13.48 4.92
N VAL A 63 7.08 14.30 3.93
CA VAL A 63 5.69 14.33 3.43
C VAL A 63 5.32 12.98 2.81
N GLY A 64 6.20 12.36 2.03
CA GLY A 64 5.92 11.03 1.47
C GLY A 64 5.71 9.95 2.53
N ILE A 65 6.49 9.97 3.61
CA ILE A 65 6.32 9.02 4.72
C ILE A 65 5.00 9.25 5.45
N VAL A 66 4.69 10.50 5.82
CA VAL A 66 3.45 10.83 6.55
C VAL A 66 2.22 10.52 5.70
N VAL A 67 2.21 10.94 4.43
CA VAL A 67 1.10 10.64 3.52
C VAL A 67 1.01 9.13 3.26
N GLY A 68 2.14 8.44 3.14
CA GLY A 68 2.17 6.98 3.02
C GLY A 68 1.53 6.27 4.21
N LEU A 69 1.87 6.69 5.43
CA LEU A 69 1.27 6.19 6.67
C LEU A 69 -0.24 6.44 6.69
N VAL A 70 -0.66 7.68 6.42
CA VAL A 70 -2.08 8.06 6.46
C VAL A 70 -2.87 7.29 5.40
N VAL A 71 -2.39 7.21 4.16
CA VAL A 71 -3.09 6.49 3.09
C VAL A 71 -3.10 4.98 3.34
N GLY A 72 -2.01 4.40 3.82
CA GLY A 72 -1.95 2.99 4.20
C GLY A 72 -2.95 2.65 5.30
N ALA A 73 -2.96 3.45 6.37
CA ALA A 73 -3.90 3.29 7.48
C ALA A 73 -5.37 3.49 7.04
N LEU A 74 -5.65 4.53 6.25
CA LEU A 74 -7.01 4.82 5.76
C LEU A 74 -7.55 3.73 4.84
N LEU A 75 -6.71 3.14 4.00
CA LEU A 75 -7.12 2.03 3.13
C LEU A 75 -7.27 0.72 3.90
N ALA A 76 -6.50 0.53 4.98
CA ALA A 76 -6.62 -0.63 5.85
C ALA A 76 -7.85 -0.55 6.78
N LEU A 77 -8.23 0.65 7.23
CA LEU A 77 -9.25 0.89 8.27
C LEU A 77 -10.61 0.23 7.95
N PRO A 78 -11.21 0.36 6.75
CA PRO A 78 -12.49 -0.30 6.46
C PRO A 78 -12.42 -1.81 6.62
N ILE A 79 -11.30 -2.43 6.26
CA ILE A 79 -11.11 -3.89 6.33
C ILE A 79 -10.77 -4.31 7.77
N ALA A 80 -9.99 -3.51 8.50
CA ALA A 80 -9.68 -3.73 9.90
C ALA A 80 -10.92 -3.68 10.82
N MET A 81 -11.96 -2.93 10.41
CA MET A 81 -13.24 -2.85 11.13
C MET A 81 -14.25 -3.93 10.69
N MET A 82 -13.97 -4.68 9.62
CA MET A 82 -14.84 -5.79 9.22
C MET A 82 -14.65 -6.96 10.19
N LYS A 83 -15.79 -7.54 10.57
CA LYS A 83 -15.84 -8.75 11.39
C LYS A 83 -15.67 -9.95 10.47
N ASP A 84 -14.79 -10.87 10.82
CA ASP A 84 -14.61 -12.09 10.03
C ASP A 84 -15.94 -12.86 9.98
N PRO A 85 -16.47 -13.19 8.79
CA PRO A 85 -17.73 -13.92 8.67
C PRO A 85 -17.73 -15.30 9.34
N ASN A 86 -16.54 -15.91 9.51
CA ASN A 86 -16.40 -17.29 9.98
C ASN A 86 -16.13 -17.35 11.48
N THR A 87 -15.27 -16.47 12.00
CA THR A 87 -14.87 -16.48 13.42
C THR A 87 -15.54 -15.41 14.24
N GLY A 88 -16.14 -14.39 13.62
CA GLY A 88 -16.71 -13.26 14.32
C GLY A 88 -15.65 -12.38 15.00
N GLN A 89 -14.36 -12.58 14.74
CA GLN A 89 -13.29 -11.78 15.33
C GLN A 89 -13.02 -10.53 14.49
N VAL A 90 -12.45 -9.51 15.14
CA VAL A 90 -12.02 -8.27 14.49
C VAL A 90 -10.50 -8.22 14.55
N TYR A 91 -9.84 -8.42 13.41
CA TYR A 91 -8.37 -8.40 13.29
C TYR A 91 -7.85 -6.98 13.05
N PHE A 92 -8.16 -6.09 13.98
CA PHE A 92 -7.93 -4.66 13.78
C PHE A 92 -6.44 -4.33 13.64
N TRP A 93 -5.61 -4.80 14.57
CA TRP A 93 -4.18 -4.47 14.60
C TRP A 93 -3.38 -5.25 13.57
N GLU A 94 -3.77 -6.50 13.34
CA GLU A 94 -3.18 -7.42 12.39
C GLU A 94 -3.36 -6.94 10.94
N ILE A 95 -4.44 -6.20 10.65
CA ILE A 95 -4.67 -5.61 9.32
C ILE A 95 -4.09 -4.19 9.25
N MET A 96 -4.23 -3.40 10.31
CA MET A 96 -3.86 -1.99 10.25
C MET A 96 -2.35 -1.75 10.31
N LEU A 97 -1.60 -2.54 11.09
CA LEU A 97 -0.15 -2.39 11.19
C LEU A 97 0.57 -2.73 9.88
N PRO A 98 0.37 -3.91 9.27
CA PRO A 98 1.10 -4.25 8.04
C PRO A 98 0.69 -3.33 6.88
N GLY A 99 -0.60 -3.00 6.74
CA GLY A 99 -1.06 -2.05 5.72
C GLY A 99 -0.48 -0.64 5.87
N SER A 100 -0.32 -0.15 7.10
CA SER A 100 0.33 1.15 7.36
C SER A 100 1.82 1.12 7.02
N ILE A 101 2.51 0.03 7.37
CA ILE A 101 3.93 -0.18 7.06
C ILE A 101 4.15 -0.21 5.54
N VAL A 102 3.29 -0.93 4.80
CA VAL A 102 3.31 -0.94 3.33
C VAL A 102 3.20 0.48 2.78
N GLY A 103 2.25 1.27 3.28
CA GLY A 103 2.07 2.67 2.90
C GLY A 103 3.33 3.52 3.14
N VAL A 104 3.97 3.36 4.30
CA VAL A 104 5.23 4.05 4.65
C VAL A 104 6.36 3.65 3.70
N ILE A 105 6.57 2.35 3.44
CA ILE A 105 7.63 1.85 2.57
C ILE A 105 7.46 2.40 1.15
N VAL A 106 6.24 2.33 0.62
CA VAL A 106 5.90 2.84 -0.72
C VAL A 106 6.09 4.36 -0.79
N GLY A 107 5.63 5.10 0.22
CA GLY A 107 5.81 6.55 0.32
C GLY A 107 7.29 6.96 0.35
N PHE A 108 8.10 6.26 1.17
CA PHE A 108 9.54 6.45 1.21
C PHE A 108 10.20 6.14 -0.13
N ALA A 109 9.91 4.97 -0.71
CA ALA A 109 10.57 4.50 -1.92
C ALA A 109 10.24 5.38 -3.15
N THR A 110 8.98 5.80 -3.29
CA THR A 110 8.56 6.70 -4.38
C THR A 110 9.19 8.09 -4.28
N GLN A 111 9.44 8.60 -3.07
CA GLN A 111 10.17 9.85 -2.86
C GLN A 111 11.68 9.69 -3.09
N ARG A 112 12.29 8.64 -2.54
CA ARG A 112 13.74 8.45 -2.53
C ARG A 112 14.31 7.96 -3.86
N TYR A 113 13.62 7.03 -4.53
CA TYR A 113 14.13 6.33 -5.72
C TYR A 113 13.39 6.69 -7.01
N GLY A 114 12.26 7.38 -6.90
CA GLY A 114 11.48 7.74 -8.06
C GLY A 114 12.07 8.93 -8.81
N THR A 115 12.33 8.77 -10.10
CA THR A 115 12.89 9.82 -10.96
C THR A 115 11.77 10.64 -11.59
N ARG A 116 11.98 11.96 -11.73
CA ARG A 116 11.06 12.83 -12.47
C ARG A 116 11.18 12.49 -13.97
N PRO A 117 10.09 12.39 -14.74
CA PRO A 117 10.18 12.20 -16.18
C PRO A 117 10.99 13.36 -16.79
N ALA A 118 11.91 13.05 -17.71
CA ALA A 118 12.61 14.09 -18.48
C ALA A 118 11.59 14.89 -19.31
N PRO A 119 11.72 16.23 -19.40
CA PRO A 119 10.88 17.02 -20.29
C PRO A 119 10.96 16.47 -21.72
N ALA A 120 9.81 16.35 -22.39
CA ALA A 120 9.79 15.93 -23.78
C ALA A 120 10.59 16.94 -24.63
N PRO A 121 11.41 16.49 -25.60
CA PRO A 121 12.15 17.41 -26.45
C PRO A 121 11.18 18.29 -27.23
N THR A 122 11.28 19.60 -27.03
CA THR A 122 10.62 20.60 -27.86
C THR A 122 11.13 20.43 -29.28
N ARG A 123 10.28 19.93 -30.19
CA ARG A 123 10.55 19.98 -31.63
C ARG A 123 10.47 21.44 -32.06
N SER A 124 11.63 22.04 -32.34
CA SER A 124 11.79 23.33 -33.02
C SER A 124 11.69 23.17 -34.52
#